data_AF-A0A233HNF3-F1
#
_entry.id   AF-A0A233HNF3-F1
#
_cell.length_a   1.000
_cell.length_b   1.000
_cell.length_c   1.000
_cell.angle_alpha   90.00
_cell.angle_beta   90.00
_cell.angle_gamma   90.00
#
_symmetry.space_group_name_H-M   'P 1'
#
loop_
_entity.id
_entity.type
_entity.pdbx_description
1 polymer ?
#
loop_
_entity_poly.entity_id
_entity_poly.type
_entity_poly.pdbx_seq_one_letter_code
_entity_poly.pdbx_strand_id
1 'polypeptide(L)'
;MAHLAYLLRNLSSSSKFHHQRMKGTIMMTTFSYSRSLRNLLLSVGLLLGITAVQANPSDALIMQYNQAAEGDSDKVELVLHQLEQLIKQQGAKPLSLAYLGSAQTLQGRDAFMPWNKMRYVEEGLATIDKGLTLLSNHPQPLAEQERVMGLPDSYLTRAVSAATYTSLPDMFNHFERGYDLYLDLLVEPELTAQPFAATAWVYRYAIQAALRANDTPQAEQWLAQMQTHQKQGKQVDNQPAEHPQIIQAKALITNALIENGLTEKTHELKSE
;
A
#
# COMPACT_ATOMS: atom_id res chain seq x y z
N MET A 1 -46.03 12.48 18.76
CA MET A 1 -47.47 12.17 18.63
C MET A 1 -47.60 10.87 17.86
N ALA A 2 -47.93 9.77 18.56
CA ALA A 2 -48.40 8.46 18.01
C ALA A 2 -47.42 7.72 17.07
N HIS A 3 -47.16 6.40 17.06
CA HIS A 3 -47.61 5.13 17.66
C HIS A 3 -46.46 4.15 17.28
N LEU A 4 -46.05 3.09 18.00
CA LEU A 4 -46.76 1.83 18.23
C LEU A 4 -45.78 0.86 18.93
N ALA A 5 -46.21 0.29 20.04
CA ALA A 5 -45.57 -0.80 20.75
C ALA A 5 -46.24 -2.14 20.37
N TYR A 6 -45.46 -3.22 20.28
CA TYR A 6 -45.83 -4.64 20.47
C TYR A 6 -44.59 -5.48 20.08
N LEU A 7 -44.14 -6.55 20.75
CA LEU A 7 -44.82 -7.54 21.57
C LEU A 7 -43.77 -8.49 22.19
N LEU A 8 -43.63 -8.48 23.52
CA LEU A 8 -43.00 -9.54 24.33
C LEU A 8 -44.11 -10.49 24.83
N ARG A 9 -43.95 -11.80 24.63
CA ARG A 9 -44.56 -12.94 25.37
C ARG A 9 -44.27 -14.22 24.57
N ASN A 10 -44.01 -15.40 25.12
CA ASN A 10 -44.20 -15.93 26.46
C ASN A 10 -43.34 -17.20 26.63
N LEU A 11 -42.92 -17.48 27.86
CA LEU A 11 -42.24 -18.70 28.29
C LEU A 11 -43.24 -19.83 28.61
N SER A 12 -42.68 -21.05 28.63
CA SER A 12 -43.09 -22.23 29.42
C SER A 12 -44.20 -23.14 28.88
N SER A 13 -43.85 -24.40 28.63
CA SER A 13 -44.51 -25.52 29.32
C SER A 13 -43.69 -26.81 29.24
N SER A 14 -43.54 -27.44 30.41
CA SER A 14 -42.90 -28.72 30.71
C SER A 14 -43.94 -29.83 30.70
N SER A 15 -43.58 -31.03 30.24
CA SER A 15 -44.31 -32.29 30.46
C SER A 15 -43.51 -33.46 29.88
N LYS A 16 -43.38 -34.66 30.45
CA LYS A 16 -43.75 -35.32 31.71
C LYS A 16 -42.95 -36.64 31.67
N PHE A 17 -42.36 -37.05 32.80
CA PHE A 17 -41.82 -38.39 32.98
C PHE A 17 -42.96 -39.39 33.15
N HIS A 18 -42.93 -40.50 32.41
CA HIS A 18 -43.79 -41.66 32.64
C HIS A 18 -42.97 -42.87 33.07
N HIS A 19 -43.44 -43.47 34.16
CA HIS A 19 -42.95 -44.68 34.81
C HIS A 19 -43.26 -45.93 33.98
N GLN A 20 -42.28 -46.81 33.76
CA GLN A 20 -42.55 -48.21 33.40
C GLN A 20 -41.65 -49.15 34.19
N ARG A 21 -42.27 -49.89 35.11
CA ARG A 21 -41.71 -51.03 35.84
C ARG A 21 -41.80 -52.26 34.95
N MET A 22 -40.69 -52.96 34.73
CA MET A 22 -40.67 -54.36 34.33
C MET A 22 -39.70 -55.11 35.25
N LYS A 23 -40.23 -56.14 35.90
CA LYS A 23 -39.51 -57.06 36.77
C LYS A 23 -38.77 -58.07 35.89
N GLY A 24 -37.50 -58.32 36.19
CA GLY A 24 -36.70 -59.35 35.54
C GLY A 24 -35.49 -59.70 36.42
N THR A 25 -35.62 -60.79 37.15
CA THR A 25 -34.55 -61.52 37.83
C THR A 25 -33.36 -61.75 36.90
N ILE A 26 -32.12 -61.57 37.38
CA ILE A 26 -30.93 -62.39 37.01
C ILE A 26 -29.74 -61.96 37.90
N MET A 27 -29.32 -62.92 38.74
CA MET A 27 -27.93 -63.33 39.00
C MET A 27 -26.95 -62.33 39.65
N MET A 28 -26.67 -62.58 40.94
CA MET A 28 -25.44 -62.13 41.60
C MET A 28 -24.22 -62.66 40.86
N THR A 29 -23.46 -61.76 40.25
CA THR A 29 -22.06 -61.99 39.89
C THR A 29 -21.25 -60.84 40.45
N THR A 30 -20.35 -61.17 41.38
CA THR A 30 -19.40 -60.23 41.99
C THR A 30 -18.36 -59.84 40.94
N PHE A 31 -18.56 -58.71 40.28
CA PHE A 31 -17.54 -58.17 39.38
C PHE A 31 -16.55 -57.32 40.17
N SER A 32 -15.33 -57.87 40.28
CA SER A 32 -14.16 -57.27 40.89
C SER A 32 -13.80 -55.95 40.18
N TYR A 33 -13.71 -54.87 40.96
CA TYR A 33 -13.14 -53.59 40.54
C TYR A 33 -11.65 -53.78 40.26
N SER A 34 -11.30 -54.04 39.00
CA SER A 34 -9.90 -53.93 38.54
C SER A 34 -9.72 -52.64 37.75
N ARG A 35 -8.94 -51.75 38.35
CA ARG A 35 -8.44 -50.52 37.75
C ARG A 35 -7.68 -50.86 36.47
N SER A 36 -8.26 -50.58 35.31
CA SER A 36 -7.51 -50.46 34.06
C SER A 36 -7.84 -49.11 33.44
N LEU A 37 -7.20 -48.07 33.96
CA LEU A 37 -6.99 -46.81 33.26
C LEU A 37 -6.06 -47.11 32.07
N ARG A 38 -6.63 -47.63 30.98
CA ARG A 38 -5.94 -47.63 29.68
C ARG A 38 -5.91 -46.19 29.20
N ASN A 39 -4.74 -45.57 29.33
CA ASN A 39 -4.42 -44.24 28.82
C ASN A 39 -4.84 -44.13 27.34
N LEU A 40 -5.97 -43.47 27.10
CA LEU A 40 -6.34 -42.98 25.77
C LEU A 40 -5.67 -41.60 25.62
N LEU A 41 -4.39 -41.59 25.27
CA LEU A 41 -3.70 -40.37 24.83
C LEU A 41 -4.21 -40.02 23.42
N LEU A 42 -5.32 -39.28 23.37
CA LEU A 42 -5.76 -38.56 22.18
C LEU A 42 -4.70 -37.50 21.85
N SER A 43 -3.78 -37.87 20.95
CA SER A 43 -2.88 -36.93 20.30
C SER A 43 -3.69 -36.14 19.27
N VAL A 44 -4.32 -35.06 19.71
CA VAL A 44 -4.79 -34.01 18.80
C VAL A 44 -3.55 -33.27 18.30
N GLY A 45 -2.95 -33.78 17.22
CA GLY A 45 -1.94 -33.06 16.46
C GLY A 45 -2.60 -31.86 15.81
N LEU A 46 -2.52 -30.70 16.46
CA LEU A 46 -2.93 -29.43 15.87
C LEU A 46 -1.94 -29.14 14.73
N LEU A 47 -2.27 -29.57 13.52
CA LEU A 47 -1.64 -29.08 12.29
C LEU A 47 -2.04 -27.61 12.16
N LEU A 48 -1.38 -26.73 12.90
CA LEU A 48 -1.31 -25.32 12.57
C LEU A 48 -0.53 -25.26 11.26
N GLY A 49 -1.25 -25.32 10.14
CA GLY A 49 -0.69 -24.91 8.86
C GLY A 49 -0.20 -23.48 9.04
N ILE A 50 1.12 -23.30 9.09
CA ILE A 50 1.73 -21.99 9.06
C ILE A 50 1.44 -21.45 7.66
N THR A 51 0.31 -20.78 7.48
CA THR A 51 0.14 -19.93 6.31
C THR A 51 1.26 -18.91 6.41
N ALA A 52 2.18 -18.91 5.45
CA ALA A 52 3.17 -17.85 5.34
C ALA A 52 2.39 -16.53 5.25
N VAL A 53 2.43 -15.72 6.30
CA VAL A 53 1.83 -14.40 6.31
C VAL A 53 2.74 -13.54 5.45
N GLN A 54 2.29 -13.21 4.24
CA GLN A 54 2.97 -12.21 3.41
C GLN A 54 2.70 -10.83 4.01
N ALA A 55 3.75 -10.04 4.17
CA ALA A 55 3.66 -8.74 4.84
C ALA A 55 4.12 -7.59 3.96
N ASN A 56 3.39 -6.49 4.09
CA ASN A 56 3.78 -5.19 3.58
C ASN A 56 4.87 -4.58 4.48
N PRO A 57 5.70 -3.66 3.96
CA PRO A 57 6.61 -2.91 4.81
C PRO A 57 5.82 -2.08 5.82
N SER A 58 6.33 -2.00 7.05
CA SER A 58 5.72 -1.17 8.10
C SER A 58 5.86 0.32 7.79
N ASP A 59 4.99 1.15 8.37
CA ASP A 59 5.08 2.61 8.26
C ASP A 59 6.47 3.13 8.67
N ALA A 60 7.08 2.54 9.71
CA ALA A 60 8.43 2.91 10.16
C ALA A 60 9.54 2.58 9.13
N LEU A 61 9.41 1.46 8.40
CA LEU A 61 10.32 1.11 7.31
C LEU A 61 10.10 2.04 6.12
N ILE A 62 8.85 2.36 5.79
CA ILE A 62 8.51 3.33 4.74
C ILE A 62 9.05 4.73 5.06
N MET A 63 8.95 5.18 6.31
CA MET A 63 9.53 6.45 6.72
C MET A 63 11.06 6.49 6.58
N GLN A 64 11.75 5.38 6.91
CA GLN A 64 13.19 5.27 6.67
C GLN A 64 13.53 5.28 5.17
N TYR A 65 12.72 4.59 4.35
CA TYR A 65 12.84 4.66 2.89
C TYR A 65 12.65 6.09 2.37
N ASN A 66 11.67 6.83 2.89
CA ASN A 66 11.43 8.21 2.46
C ASN A 66 12.64 9.12 2.77
N GLN A 67 13.29 8.95 3.92
CA GLN A 67 14.56 9.65 4.23
C GLN A 67 15.65 9.31 3.21
N ALA A 68 15.77 8.03 2.84
CA ALA A 68 16.72 7.57 1.82
C ALA A 68 16.45 8.20 0.45
N ALA A 69 15.17 8.25 0.05
CA ALA A 69 14.71 8.86 -1.20
C ALA A 69 14.94 10.37 -1.22
N GLU A 70 14.84 11.05 -0.07
CA GLU A 70 15.13 12.48 0.10
C GLU A 70 16.63 12.81 0.09
N GLY A 71 17.50 11.80 0.09
CA GLY A 71 18.95 11.96 -0.12
C GLY A 71 19.83 11.49 1.04
N ASP A 72 19.26 10.94 2.11
CA ASP A 72 20.03 10.33 3.21
C ASP A 72 20.59 8.96 2.76
N SER A 73 21.77 8.98 2.13
CA SER A 73 22.43 7.79 1.58
C SER A 73 22.71 6.72 2.65
N ASP A 74 22.89 7.12 3.91
CA ASP A 74 23.18 6.21 5.03
C ASP A 74 21.96 5.31 5.34
N LYS A 75 20.76 5.71 4.90
CA LYS A 75 19.53 4.91 5.06
C LYS A 75 19.35 3.85 3.98
N VAL A 76 19.98 3.99 2.82
CA VAL A 76 19.72 3.11 1.66
C VAL A 76 20.05 1.65 1.98
N GLU A 77 21.25 1.37 2.50
CA GLU A 77 21.67 0.00 2.84
C GLU A 77 20.80 -0.60 3.96
N LEU A 78 20.46 0.21 4.97
CA LEU A 78 19.60 -0.21 6.07
C LEU A 78 18.20 -0.62 5.58
N VAL A 79 17.59 0.19 4.71
CA VAL A 79 16.27 -0.04 4.14
C VAL A 79 16.28 -1.28 3.24
N LEU A 80 17.28 -1.42 2.38
CA LEU A 80 17.48 -2.61 1.55
C LEU A 80 17.51 -3.87 2.40
N HIS A 81 18.38 -3.92 3.41
CA HIS A 81 18.49 -5.07 4.29
C HIS A 81 17.16 -5.39 5.00
N GLN A 82 16.46 -4.38 5.51
CA GLN A 82 15.17 -4.60 6.19
C GLN A 82 14.09 -5.13 5.24
N LEU A 83 14.03 -4.65 4.00
CA LEU A 83 13.09 -5.14 2.98
C LEU A 83 13.41 -6.56 2.52
N GLU A 84 14.69 -6.87 2.32
CA GLU A 84 15.14 -8.23 1.99
C GLU A 84 14.81 -9.22 3.11
N GLN A 85 15.06 -8.86 4.38
CA GLN A 85 14.69 -9.69 5.52
C GLN A 85 13.18 -9.88 5.63
N LEU A 86 12.39 -8.82 5.43
CA LEU A 86 10.94 -8.89 5.40
C LEU A 86 10.47 -9.92 4.36
N ILE A 87 10.93 -9.78 3.10
CA ILE A 87 10.55 -10.66 2.00
C ILE A 87 11.02 -12.09 2.25
N LYS A 88 12.22 -12.28 2.81
CA LYS A 88 12.76 -13.61 3.12
C LYS A 88 11.96 -14.34 4.20
N GLN A 89 11.52 -13.61 5.24
CA GLN A 89 10.86 -14.21 6.39
C GLN A 89 9.36 -14.39 6.19
N GLN A 90 8.73 -13.45 5.49
CA GLN A 90 7.27 -13.34 5.40
C GLN A 90 6.76 -13.59 3.97
N GLY A 91 7.65 -13.49 2.97
CA GLY A 91 7.29 -13.57 1.55
C GLY A 91 7.02 -12.20 0.96
N ALA A 92 7.04 -12.15 -0.37
CA ALA A 92 6.85 -10.91 -1.13
C ALA A 92 5.36 -10.58 -1.32
N LYS A 93 4.99 -9.32 -1.06
CA LYS A 93 3.77 -8.67 -1.56
C LYS A 93 4.15 -7.70 -2.69
N PRO A 94 3.21 -7.28 -3.55
CA PRO A 94 3.48 -6.27 -4.56
C PRO A 94 4.16 -5.02 -4.01
N LEU A 95 3.67 -4.53 -2.86
CA LEU A 95 4.19 -3.33 -2.23
C LEU A 95 5.61 -3.50 -1.70
N SER A 96 5.93 -4.63 -1.06
CA SER A 96 7.30 -4.87 -0.57
C SER A 96 8.29 -5.01 -1.72
N LEU A 97 7.89 -5.58 -2.86
CA LEU A 97 8.71 -5.60 -4.07
C LEU A 97 8.91 -4.20 -4.65
N ALA A 98 7.86 -3.37 -4.72
CA ALA A 98 8.00 -2.02 -5.25
C ALA A 98 8.94 -1.15 -4.40
N TYR A 99 8.85 -1.23 -3.07
CA TYR A 99 9.81 -0.56 -2.19
C TYR A 99 11.21 -1.14 -2.26
N LEU A 100 11.37 -2.47 -2.35
CA LEU A 100 12.69 -3.10 -2.51
C LEU A 100 13.36 -2.64 -3.80
N GLY A 101 12.63 -2.74 -4.92
CA GLY A 101 13.14 -2.32 -6.21
C GLY A 101 13.46 -0.84 -6.26
N SER A 102 12.63 0.01 -5.63
CA SER A 102 12.95 1.42 -5.51
C SER A 102 14.22 1.68 -4.69
N ALA A 103 14.38 1.02 -3.53
CA ALA A 103 15.59 1.10 -2.74
C ALA A 103 16.85 0.61 -3.49
N GLN A 104 16.72 -0.40 -4.35
CA GLN A 104 17.80 -0.85 -5.25
C GLN A 104 18.17 0.25 -6.26
N THR A 105 17.20 1.00 -6.80
CA THR A 105 17.52 2.17 -7.65
C THR A 105 18.24 3.28 -6.87
N LEU A 106 17.91 3.50 -5.59
CA LEU A 106 18.64 4.44 -4.71
C LEU A 106 20.08 3.96 -4.46
N GLN A 107 20.31 2.66 -4.35
CA GLN A 107 21.67 2.11 -4.29
C GLN A 107 22.46 2.42 -5.57
N GLY A 108 21.79 2.39 -6.72
CA GLY A 108 22.36 2.83 -7.98
C GLY A 108 22.69 4.33 -8.04
N ARG A 109 21.84 5.19 -7.46
CA ARG A 109 22.10 6.63 -7.30
C ARG A 109 23.40 6.86 -6.52
N ASP A 110 23.58 6.12 -5.43
CA ASP A 110 24.65 6.32 -4.45
C ASP A 110 25.94 5.54 -4.78
N ALA A 111 25.88 4.59 -5.70
CA ALA A 111 27.05 3.80 -6.09
C ALA A 111 28.13 4.65 -6.77
N PHE A 112 29.39 4.47 -6.36
CA PHE A 112 30.51 5.24 -6.93
C PHE A 112 30.86 4.82 -8.37
N MET A 113 30.94 3.50 -8.63
CA MET A 113 31.36 3.00 -9.93
C MET A 113 30.20 2.93 -10.94
N PRO A 114 30.37 3.40 -12.19
CA PRO A 114 29.29 3.45 -13.18
C PRO A 114 28.60 2.10 -13.44
N TRP A 115 29.35 0.99 -13.53
CA TRP A 115 28.75 -0.33 -13.76
C TRP A 115 27.87 -0.81 -12.61
N ASN A 116 28.19 -0.41 -11.38
CA ASN A 116 27.35 -0.72 -10.22
C ASN A 116 26.06 0.09 -10.27
N LYS A 117 26.12 1.37 -10.68
CA LYS A 117 24.91 2.18 -10.90
C LYS A 117 23.96 1.48 -11.86
N MET A 118 24.47 1.08 -13.02
CA MET A 118 23.67 0.40 -14.05
C MET A 118 23.04 -0.88 -13.50
N ARG A 119 23.86 -1.76 -12.91
CA ARG A 119 23.38 -3.03 -12.36
C ARG A 119 22.31 -2.84 -11.29
N TYR A 120 22.53 -1.95 -10.31
CA TYR A 120 21.56 -1.74 -9.22
C TYR A 120 20.25 -1.14 -9.70
N VAL A 121 20.30 -0.19 -10.65
CA VAL A 121 19.08 0.36 -11.24
C VAL A 121 18.33 -0.71 -12.03
N GLU A 122 19.00 -1.48 -12.89
CA GLU A 122 18.38 -2.59 -13.65
C GLU A 122 17.76 -3.64 -12.73
N GLU A 123 18.45 -4.01 -11.65
CA GLU A 123 17.93 -4.91 -10.61
C GLU A 123 16.67 -4.34 -9.96
N GLY A 124 16.70 -3.05 -9.59
CA GLY A 124 15.55 -2.36 -9.01
C GLY A 124 14.34 -2.32 -9.93
N LEU A 125 14.56 -2.01 -11.19
CA LEU A 125 13.53 -1.99 -12.23
C LEU A 125 12.88 -3.36 -12.42
N ALA A 126 13.68 -4.43 -12.47
CA ALA A 126 13.18 -5.80 -12.56
C ALA A 126 12.36 -6.21 -11.33
N THR A 127 12.78 -5.78 -10.13
CA THR A 127 12.04 -6.05 -8.89
C THR A 127 10.69 -5.31 -8.86
N ILE A 128 10.64 -4.05 -9.31
CA ILE A 128 9.38 -3.29 -9.44
C ILE A 128 8.46 -3.97 -10.45
N ASP A 129 8.97 -4.36 -11.63
CA ASP A 129 8.18 -5.03 -12.67
C ASP A 129 7.56 -6.34 -12.17
N LYS A 130 8.30 -7.11 -11.36
CA LYS A 130 7.78 -8.28 -10.65
C LYS A 130 6.66 -7.92 -9.68
N GLY A 131 6.80 -6.83 -8.93
CA GLY A 131 5.78 -6.33 -8.01
C GLY A 131 4.49 -5.94 -8.72
N LEU A 132 4.60 -5.15 -9.80
CA LEU A 132 3.47 -4.75 -10.63
C LEU A 132 2.80 -5.95 -11.32
N THR A 133 3.58 -6.89 -11.83
CA THR A 133 3.05 -8.15 -12.41
C THR A 133 2.28 -8.96 -11.37
N LEU A 134 2.82 -9.08 -10.14
CA LEU A 134 2.14 -9.77 -9.05
C LEU A 134 0.81 -9.10 -8.70
N LEU A 135 0.78 -7.76 -8.67
CA LEU A 135 -0.42 -6.97 -8.43
C LEU A 135 -1.49 -7.21 -9.49
N SER A 136 -1.12 -7.14 -10.77
CA SER A 136 -2.05 -7.33 -11.90
C SER A 136 -2.62 -8.75 -11.97
N ASN A 137 -1.83 -9.76 -11.59
CA ASN A 137 -2.26 -11.16 -11.64
C ASN A 137 -3.20 -11.55 -10.47
N HIS A 138 -3.17 -10.80 -9.37
CA HIS A 138 -3.97 -11.09 -8.17
C HIS A 138 -4.71 -9.84 -7.68
N PRO A 139 -5.64 -9.30 -8.49
CA PRO A 139 -6.40 -8.13 -8.08
C PRO A 139 -7.25 -8.46 -6.85
N GLN A 140 -7.18 -7.60 -5.84
CA GLN A 140 -8.03 -7.65 -4.65
C GLN A 140 -8.95 -6.43 -4.61
N PRO A 141 -10.21 -6.56 -4.18
CA PRO A 141 -11.09 -5.41 -3.97
C PRO A 141 -10.46 -4.39 -3.01
N LEU A 142 -10.53 -3.09 -3.33
CA LEU A 142 -9.91 -2.02 -2.52
C LEU A 142 -10.36 -2.02 -1.04
N ALA A 143 -11.59 -2.46 -0.76
CA ALA A 143 -12.13 -2.54 0.58
C ALA A 143 -11.51 -3.67 1.44
N GLU A 144 -10.92 -4.67 0.79
CA GLU A 144 -10.29 -5.85 1.44
C GLU A 144 -8.78 -5.71 1.55
N GLN A 145 -8.19 -4.74 0.84
CA GLN A 145 -6.75 -4.50 0.87
C GLN A 145 -6.31 -3.92 2.21
N GLU A 146 -5.14 -4.36 2.64
CA GLU A 146 -4.44 -3.76 3.78
C GLU A 146 -4.15 -2.29 3.50
N ARG A 147 -4.34 -1.44 4.53
CA ARG A 147 -4.00 -0.02 4.44
C ARG A 147 -2.63 0.24 5.03
N VAL A 148 -1.75 0.75 4.18
CA VAL A 148 -0.37 1.12 4.54
C VAL A 148 -0.21 2.61 4.27
N MET A 149 0.30 3.37 5.23
CA MET A 149 0.31 4.85 5.16
C MET A 149 -1.07 5.46 4.82
N GLY A 150 -2.16 4.79 5.23
CA GLY A 150 -3.54 5.22 4.98
C GLY A 150 -4.13 4.87 3.60
N LEU A 151 -3.36 4.25 2.70
CA LEU A 151 -3.80 3.88 1.35
C LEU A 151 -3.91 2.36 1.18
N PRO A 152 -4.82 1.87 0.32
CA PRO A 152 -4.77 0.48 -0.14
C PRO A 152 -3.39 0.18 -0.74
N ASP A 153 -2.83 -0.99 -0.42
CA ASP A 153 -1.46 -1.32 -0.82
C ASP A 153 -1.25 -1.32 -2.35
N SER A 154 -2.28 -1.62 -3.15
CA SER A 154 -2.22 -1.51 -4.62
C SER A 154 -1.97 -0.07 -5.11
N TYR A 155 -2.55 0.93 -4.45
CA TYR A 155 -2.36 2.33 -4.81
C TYR A 155 -0.96 2.78 -4.44
N LEU A 156 -0.51 2.42 -3.24
CA LEU A 156 0.85 2.74 -2.80
C LEU A 156 1.90 2.04 -3.68
N THR A 157 1.65 0.81 -4.12
CA THR A 157 2.51 0.04 -5.04
C THR A 157 2.66 0.77 -6.37
N ARG A 158 1.55 1.17 -7.00
CA ARG A 158 1.59 1.90 -8.28
C ARG A 158 2.24 3.27 -8.13
N ALA A 159 1.90 4.00 -7.07
CA ALA A 159 2.44 5.34 -6.83
C ALA A 159 3.96 5.35 -6.58
N VAL A 160 4.49 4.42 -5.77
CA VAL A 160 5.95 4.32 -5.55
C VAL A 160 6.68 3.85 -6.80
N SER A 161 6.08 2.94 -7.58
CA SER A 161 6.64 2.49 -8.86
C SER A 161 6.70 3.64 -9.86
N ALA A 162 5.61 4.39 -10.00
CA ALA A 162 5.52 5.59 -10.85
C ALA A 162 6.60 6.60 -10.46
N ALA A 163 6.67 6.96 -9.17
CA ALA A 163 7.66 7.90 -8.66
C ALA A 163 9.10 7.47 -8.95
N THR A 164 9.38 6.17 -8.80
CA THR A 164 10.71 5.61 -9.09
C THR A 164 11.02 5.77 -10.57
N TYR A 165 10.18 5.24 -11.46
CA TYR A 165 10.39 5.30 -12.90
C TYR A 165 10.54 6.73 -13.43
N THR A 166 9.70 7.66 -12.99
CA THR A 166 9.76 9.07 -13.44
C THR A 166 10.90 9.87 -12.83
N SER A 167 11.59 9.34 -11.82
CA SER A 167 12.76 10.00 -11.20
C SER A 167 14.09 9.61 -11.85
N LEU A 168 14.12 8.49 -12.59
CA LEU A 168 15.37 7.98 -13.18
C LEU A 168 15.87 8.86 -14.33
N PRO A 169 17.19 8.93 -14.55
CA PRO A 169 17.77 9.56 -15.73
C PRO A 169 17.25 8.96 -17.05
N ASP A 170 17.16 9.78 -18.10
CA ASP A 170 16.57 9.38 -19.40
C ASP A 170 17.23 8.15 -20.02
N MET A 171 18.52 7.93 -19.79
CA MET A 171 19.27 6.78 -20.32
C MET A 171 18.68 5.41 -19.93
N PHE A 172 17.89 5.35 -18.85
CA PHE A 172 17.21 4.12 -18.44
C PHE A 172 15.91 3.85 -19.18
N ASN A 173 15.36 4.83 -19.94
CA ASN A 173 14.17 4.67 -20.78
C ASN A 173 12.91 4.16 -20.04
N HIS A 174 12.72 4.57 -18.78
CA HIS A 174 11.57 4.16 -17.96
C HIS A 174 10.58 5.29 -17.65
N PHE A 175 10.89 6.53 -18.06
CA PHE A 175 10.07 7.69 -17.74
C PHE A 175 8.61 7.52 -18.17
N GLU A 176 8.36 7.18 -19.44
CA GLU A 176 7.01 7.01 -20.00
C GLU A 176 6.19 5.99 -19.21
N ARG A 177 6.77 4.82 -18.90
CA ARG A 177 6.10 3.80 -18.09
C ARG A 177 5.68 4.32 -16.72
N GLY A 178 6.52 5.14 -16.09
CA GLY A 178 6.17 5.78 -14.82
C GLY A 178 5.07 6.82 -14.96
N TYR A 179 5.09 7.57 -16.05
CA TYR A 179 4.10 8.60 -16.33
C TYR A 179 2.72 8.00 -16.64
N ASP A 180 2.66 6.91 -17.42
CA ASP A 180 1.45 6.13 -17.67
C ASP A 180 0.80 5.64 -16.36
N LEU A 181 1.60 5.16 -15.40
CA LEU A 181 1.08 4.76 -14.09
C LEU A 181 0.42 5.93 -13.34
N TYR A 182 0.90 7.16 -13.50
CA TYR A 182 0.23 8.33 -12.93
C TYR A 182 -1.06 8.69 -13.65
N LEU A 183 -1.07 8.64 -14.99
CA LEU A 183 -2.28 8.86 -15.79
C LEU A 183 -3.39 7.89 -15.39
N ASP A 184 -3.06 6.60 -15.30
CA ASP A 184 -3.98 5.55 -14.89
C ASP A 184 -4.44 5.72 -13.43
N LEU A 185 -3.52 6.01 -12.51
CA LEU A 185 -3.85 6.10 -11.09
C LEU A 185 -4.68 7.35 -10.76
N LEU A 186 -4.36 8.51 -11.34
CA LEU A 186 -4.99 9.79 -10.98
C LEU A 186 -6.34 10.01 -11.67
N VAL A 187 -6.70 9.20 -12.66
CA VAL A 187 -8.05 9.22 -13.25
C VAL A 187 -9.07 8.39 -12.44
N GLU A 188 -8.61 7.53 -11.53
CA GLU A 188 -9.49 6.68 -10.70
C GLU A 188 -10.29 7.51 -9.67
N PRO A 189 -11.64 7.54 -9.75
CA PRO A 189 -12.47 8.26 -8.79
C PRO A 189 -12.27 7.78 -7.35
N GLU A 190 -12.00 6.50 -7.16
CA GLU A 190 -11.78 5.87 -5.85
C GLU A 190 -10.51 6.38 -5.16
N LEU A 191 -9.56 6.98 -5.91
CA LEU A 191 -8.41 7.66 -5.32
C LEU A 191 -8.85 8.96 -4.61
N THR A 192 -9.80 9.70 -5.19
CA THR A 192 -10.37 10.92 -4.57
C THR A 192 -11.22 10.61 -3.34
N ALA A 193 -11.68 9.36 -3.19
CA ALA A 193 -12.32 8.89 -1.97
C ALA A 193 -11.32 8.58 -0.83
N GLN A 194 -10.02 8.47 -1.13
CA GLN A 194 -8.99 8.26 -0.11
C GLN A 194 -8.70 9.55 0.67
N PRO A 195 -8.14 9.47 1.89
CA PRO A 195 -7.73 10.65 2.64
C PRO A 195 -6.71 11.50 1.87
N PHE A 196 -7.03 12.78 1.66
CA PHE A 196 -6.15 13.70 0.91
C PHE A 196 -4.71 13.72 1.44
N ALA A 197 -4.52 13.72 2.77
CA ALA A 197 -3.18 13.73 3.37
C ALA A 197 -2.33 12.54 2.91
N ALA A 198 -2.95 11.37 2.67
CA ALA A 198 -2.28 10.17 2.23
C ALA A 198 -1.98 10.16 0.71
N THR A 199 -2.76 10.87 -0.11
CA THR A 199 -2.56 10.94 -1.57
C THR A 199 -1.82 12.19 -2.04
N ALA A 200 -1.67 13.22 -1.21
CA ALA A 200 -1.13 14.51 -1.62
C ALA A 200 0.29 14.45 -2.24
N TRP A 201 1.14 13.54 -1.75
CA TRP A 201 2.48 13.35 -2.32
C TRP A 201 2.42 12.74 -3.73
N VAL A 202 1.45 11.85 -4.01
CA VAL A 202 1.24 11.23 -5.32
C VAL A 202 0.98 12.32 -6.37
N TYR A 203 0.07 13.24 -6.09
CA TYR A 203 -0.20 14.40 -6.95
C TYR A 203 1.05 15.24 -7.19
N ARG A 204 1.83 15.54 -6.14
CA ARG A 204 3.05 16.35 -6.31
C ARG A 204 4.06 15.68 -7.24
N TYR A 205 4.34 14.39 -7.07
CA TYR A 205 5.28 13.71 -7.96
C TYR A 205 4.74 13.55 -9.38
N ALA A 206 3.44 13.32 -9.55
CA ALA A 206 2.82 13.31 -10.87
C ALA A 206 2.96 14.66 -11.58
N ILE A 207 2.71 15.77 -10.88
CA ILE A 207 2.93 17.13 -11.38
C ILE A 207 4.40 17.33 -11.77
N GLN A 208 5.33 16.91 -10.92
CA GLN A 208 6.76 16.96 -11.24
C GLN A 208 7.10 16.17 -12.51
N ALA A 209 6.51 14.99 -12.69
CA ALA A 209 6.69 14.18 -13.89
C ALA A 209 6.09 14.87 -15.13
N ALA A 210 4.86 15.40 -15.05
CA ALA A 210 4.23 16.13 -16.15
C ALA A 210 5.08 17.33 -16.59
N LEU A 211 5.63 18.09 -15.63
CA LEU A 211 6.52 19.20 -15.96
C LEU A 211 7.81 18.73 -16.65
N ARG A 212 8.41 17.62 -16.20
CA ARG A 212 9.57 17.00 -16.89
C ARG A 212 9.22 16.56 -18.32
N ALA A 213 7.99 16.13 -18.55
CA ALA A 213 7.47 15.78 -19.89
C ALA A 213 7.10 17.02 -20.75
N ASN A 214 7.27 18.24 -20.22
CA ASN A 214 6.74 19.48 -20.80
C ASN A 214 5.21 19.49 -20.97
N ASP A 215 4.49 18.66 -20.22
CA ASP A 215 3.02 18.63 -20.17
C ASP A 215 2.51 19.53 -19.04
N THR A 216 2.74 20.83 -19.22
CA THR A 216 2.23 21.85 -18.29
C THR A 216 0.69 21.83 -18.13
N PRO A 217 -0.10 21.63 -19.21
CA PRO A 217 -1.56 21.50 -19.08
C PRO A 217 -1.98 20.38 -18.11
N GLN A 218 -1.37 19.19 -18.21
CA GLN A 218 -1.67 18.09 -17.30
C GLN A 218 -1.22 18.38 -15.86
N ALA A 219 -0.07 19.05 -15.69
CA ALA A 219 0.42 19.49 -14.38
C ALA A 219 -0.58 20.46 -13.69
N GLU A 220 -1.11 21.44 -14.42
CA GLU A 220 -2.13 22.37 -13.91
C GLU A 220 -3.44 21.66 -13.59
N GLN A 221 -3.86 20.72 -14.44
CA GLN A 221 -5.04 19.90 -14.20
C GLN A 221 -4.92 19.10 -12.90
N TRP A 222 -3.79 18.42 -12.67
CA TRP A 222 -3.56 17.67 -11.43
C TRP A 222 -3.43 18.57 -10.21
N LEU A 223 -2.86 19.79 -10.33
CA LEU A 223 -2.89 20.76 -9.24
C LEU A 223 -4.32 21.16 -8.88
N ALA A 224 -5.18 21.42 -9.86
CA ALA A 224 -6.58 21.77 -9.62
C ALA A 224 -7.36 20.60 -8.97
N GLN A 225 -7.11 19.36 -9.40
CA GLN A 225 -7.66 18.17 -8.76
C GLN A 225 -7.19 18.03 -7.31
N MET A 226 -5.89 18.20 -7.06
CA MET A 226 -5.29 18.15 -5.72
C MET A 226 -5.93 19.18 -4.77
N GLN A 227 -6.15 20.42 -5.24
CA GLN A 227 -6.82 21.46 -4.45
C GLN A 227 -8.30 21.13 -4.20
N THR A 228 -8.99 20.55 -5.17
CA THR A 228 -10.38 20.12 -5.04
C THR A 228 -10.52 18.97 -4.05
N HIS A 229 -9.63 17.99 -4.10
CA HIS A 229 -9.59 16.86 -3.17
C HIS A 229 -9.30 17.34 -1.74
N GLN A 230 -8.33 18.24 -1.55
CA GLN A 230 -8.13 18.89 -0.25
C GLN A 230 -9.42 19.57 0.20
N LYS A 231 -10.20 20.17 -0.71
CA LYS A 231 -11.46 20.86 -0.38
C LYS A 231 -12.58 19.94 0.09
N GLN A 232 -12.68 18.76 -0.51
CA GLN A 232 -13.74 17.79 -0.25
C GLN A 232 -13.55 17.04 1.07
N GLY A 233 -12.31 16.82 1.51
CA GLY A 233 -12.00 16.21 2.81
C GLY A 233 -12.35 17.08 4.04
N LYS A 234 -13.09 18.18 3.86
CA LYS A 234 -13.28 19.26 4.83
C LYS A 234 -14.75 19.39 5.23
N GLN A 235 -15.19 18.52 6.15
CA GLN A 235 -16.45 18.69 6.87
C GLN A 235 -16.28 18.84 8.39
N VAL A 236 -15.09 19.21 8.87
CA VAL A 236 -14.89 19.50 10.30
C VAL A 236 -14.26 20.89 10.47
N ASP A 237 -14.97 21.72 11.22
CA ASP A 237 -14.63 23.10 11.57
C ASP A 237 -13.19 23.24 12.07
N ASN A 238 -12.52 24.33 11.64
CA ASN A 238 -11.09 24.65 11.82
C ASN A 238 -10.15 23.99 10.82
N GLN A 239 -9.86 24.73 9.76
CA GLN A 239 -8.94 24.30 8.73
C GLN A 239 -7.57 24.95 8.84
N PRO A 240 -6.49 24.17 8.70
CA PRO A 240 -5.15 24.72 8.68
C PRO A 240 -4.85 25.36 7.31
N ALA A 241 -3.72 26.06 7.26
CA ALA A 241 -3.07 26.57 6.07
C ALA A 241 -3.05 25.57 4.88
N GLU A 242 -2.84 26.09 3.67
CA GLU A 242 -2.65 25.28 2.45
C GLU A 242 -1.65 24.12 2.70
N HIS A 243 -2.00 22.91 2.25
CA HIS A 243 -1.19 21.73 2.57
C HIS A 243 0.22 21.88 1.96
N PRO A 244 1.31 21.51 2.68
CA PRO A 244 2.68 21.73 2.18
C PRO A 244 2.95 21.17 0.78
N GLN A 245 2.36 20.01 0.45
CA GLN A 245 2.49 19.40 -0.88
C GLN A 245 1.84 20.26 -1.98
N ILE A 246 0.74 20.99 -1.69
CA ILE A 246 0.12 21.92 -2.66
C ILE A 246 1.03 23.13 -2.87
N ILE A 247 1.61 23.67 -1.79
CA ILE A 247 2.56 24.79 -1.87
C ILE A 247 3.76 24.39 -2.74
N GLN A 248 4.32 23.20 -2.51
CA GLN A 248 5.42 22.67 -3.32
C GLN A 248 5.00 22.48 -4.78
N ALA A 249 3.84 21.89 -5.05
CA ALA A 249 3.34 21.71 -6.41
C ALA A 249 3.16 23.03 -7.18
N LYS A 250 2.63 24.07 -6.53
CA LYS A 250 2.54 25.42 -7.10
C LYS A 250 3.92 25.99 -7.41
N ALA A 251 4.89 25.82 -6.51
CA ALA A 251 6.25 26.29 -6.71
C ALA A 251 6.91 25.61 -7.92
N LEU A 252 6.71 24.29 -8.08
CA LEU A 252 7.21 23.54 -9.24
C LEU A 252 6.67 24.10 -10.56
N ILE A 253 5.35 24.30 -10.67
CA ILE A 253 4.73 24.86 -11.88
C ILE A 253 5.22 26.28 -12.14
N THR A 254 5.31 27.11 -11.09
CA THR A 254 5.79 28.50 -11.22
C THR A 254 7.21 28.54 -11.76
N ASN A 255 8.11 27.70 -11.23
CA ASN A 255 9.49 27.64 -11.69
C ASN A 255 9.59 27.19 -13.15
N ALA A 256 8.83 26.15 -13.55
CA ALA A 256 8.81 25.67 -14.92
C ALA A 256 8.33 26.74 -15.91
N LEU A 257 7.30 27.51 -15.56
CA LEU A 257 6.81 28.62 -16.39
C LEU A 257 7.85 29.74 -16.55
N ILE A 258 8.60 30.06 -15.48
CA ILE A 258 9.68 31.05 -15.54
C ILE A 258 10.81 30.55 -16.45
N GLU A 259 11.22 29.29 -16.29
CA GLU A 259 12.27 28.67 -17.12
C GLU A 259 11.88 28.69 -18.60
N ASN A 260 10.65 28.29 -18.93
CA ASN A 260 10.15 28.32 -20.31
C ASN A 260 10.12 29.74 -20.89
N GLY A 261 9.61 30.73 -20.14
CA GLY A 261 9.61 32.13 -20.60
C GLY A 261 11.01 32.72 -20.81
N LEU A 262 12.02 32.27 -20.04
CA LEU A 262 13.42 32.64 -20.27
C LEU A 262 13.96 32.00 -21.56
N THR A 263 13.63 30.74 -21.84
CA THR A 263 14.09 30.06 -23.06
C THR A 263 13.52 30.70 -24.33
N GLU A 264 12.23 31.04 -24.36
CA GLU A 264 11.60 31.73 -25.50
C GLU A 264 12.28 33.07 -25.80
N LYS A 265 12.54 33.87 -24.77
CA LYS A 265 13.22 35.17 -24.91
C LYS A 265 14.65 35.04 -25.44
N THR A 266 15.37 33.97 -25.09
CA THR A 266 16.72 33.71 -25.63
C THR A 266 16.72 33.24 -27.08
N HIS A 267 15.63 32.62 -27.54
CA HIS A 267 15.45 32.26 -28.94
C HIS A 267 15.12 33.49 -29.80
N GLU A 268 14.26 34.39 -29.32
CA GLU A 268 13.93 35.65 -30.02
C GLU A 268 15.18 36.52 -30.24
N LEU A 269 16.01 36.70 -29.21
CA LEU A 269 17.23 37.51 -29.28
C LEU A 269 18.34 36.93 -30.18
N LYS A 270 18.27 35.64 -30.55
CA LYS A 270 19.22 35.00 -31.48
C LYS A 270 18.71 34.97 -32.92
N SER A 271 17.44 35.32 -33.14
CA SER A 271 16.80 35.37 -34.47
C SER A 271 16.76 36.79 -35.07
N GLU A 272 17.23 37.80 -34.34
CA GLU A 272 17.52 39.17 -34.80
C GLU A 272 18.99 39.34 -35.19
#